data_AF-A0AAV8VIN8-F1
#
_entry.id   AF-A0AAV8VIN8-F1
#
_cell.length_a   1.000
_cell.length_b   1.000
_cell.length_c   1.000
_cell.angle_alpha   90.00
_cell.angle_beta   90.00
_cell.angle_gamma   90.00
#
_symmetry.space_group_name_H-M   'P 1'
#
loop_
_entity.id
_entity.type
_entity.pdbx_description
1 polymer ?
#
loop_
_entity_poly.entity_id
_entity_poly.type
_entity_poly.pdbx_seq_one_letter_code
_entity_poly.pdbx_strand_id
1 'polypeptide(L)'
;MELLLRKQSIPFGAPVDQVLTFLQDRLEKGKHKYGSFNAHRSALPLIIKENIRDSIIVKRFMKGIARSRPAAPRYSCTWDPNIVLEYFRTSSDDSLKSVSLKLVTLLALATGERLQTISLIKLSATKRQEKGLRIFIEDPIKSLGVNSLQPCLEIPNFLENPNLCVATILERYIEMTSDHRNGNDKLFLTYKNYTVQPVSKP
;
A
#
# COMPACT_ATOMS: atom_id res chain seq x y z
N MET A 1 1.35 23.51 10.33
CA MET A 1 0.48 23.68 11.52
C MET A 1 1.09 24.67 12.48
N GLU A 2 2.37 24.56 12.87
CA GLU A 2 3.01 25.54 13.77
C GLU A 2 2.96 27.02 13.31
N LEU A 3 3.02 27.30 12.00
CA LEU A 3 2.95 28.69 11.52
C LEU A 3 1.56 29.33 11.61
N LEU A 4 0.49 28.53 11.53
CA LEU A 4 -0.87 29.01 11.76
C LEU A 4 -1.13 29.30 13.25
N LEU A 5 -0.33 28.71 14.15
CA LEU A 5 -0.39 28.94 15.59
C LEU A 5 0.51 30.10 16.06
N ARG A 6 1.52 30.48 15.27
CA ARG A 6 2.46 31.57 15.61
C ARG A 6 1.89 32.98 15.38
N LYS A 7 0.86 33.13 14.56
CA LYS A 7 0.05 34.34 14.49
C LYS A 7 -1.24 34.04 15.25
N GLN A 8 -1.74 34.95 16.09
CA GLN A 8 -3.04 34.84 16.78
C GLN A 8 -4.20 34.77 15.75
N SER A 9 -4.29 33.65 15.03
CA SER A 9 -5.30 33.35 14.05
C SER A 9 -6.15 32.23 14.65
N ILE A 10 -7.46 32.46 14.69
CA ILE A 10 -8.44 31.47 15.11
C ILE A 10 -8.21 30.22 14.24
N PRO A 11 -7.81 29.07 14.80
CA PRO A 11 -7.35 27.90 14.01
C PRO A 11 -8.41 27.33 13.05
N PHE A 12 -9.67 27.76 13.21
CA PHE A 12 -10.84 27.28 12.46
C PHE A 12 -11.44 28.32 11.50
N GLY A 13 -10.89 29.54 11.47
CA GLY A 13 -11.38 30.67 10.69
C GLY A 13 -10.25 31.38 9.95
N ALA A 14 -9.39 30.61 9.28
CA ALA A 14 -8.27 31.16 8.52
C ALA A 14 -8.74 31.61 7.13
N PRO A 15 -8.64 32.91 6.81
CA PRO A 15 -9.01 33.42 5.50
C PRO A 15 -8.07 32.94 4.39
N VAL A 16 -8.56 33.01 3.15
CA VAL A 16 -7.86 32.52 1.94
C VAL A 16 -6.44 33.08 1.79
N ASP A 17 -6.19 34.34 2.18
CA ASP A 17 -4.88 35.01 2.17
C ASP A 17 -3.88 34.35 3.12
N GLN A 18 -4.32 33.96 4.32
CA GLN A 18 -3.48 33.25 5.28
C GLN A 18 -3.13 31.84 4.79
N VAL A 19 -4.08 31.17 4.12
CA VAL A 19 -3.84 29.89 3.45
C VAL A 19 -2.78 30.03 2.37
N LEU A 20 -2.86 31.07 1.54
CA LEU A 20 -1.85 31.32 0.49
C LEU A 20 -0.50 31.66 1.09
N THR A 21 -0.45 32.47 2.14
CA THR A 21 0.80 32.80 2.85
C THR A 21 1.43 31.55 3.44
N PHE A 22 0.64 30.66 4.04
CA PHE A 22 1.11 29.38 4.53
C PHE A 22 1.68 28.51 3.39
N LEU A 23 0.97 28.38 2.27
CA LEU A 23 1.45 27.57 1.15
C LEU A 23 2.70 28.18 0.48
N GLN A 24 2.79 29.51 0.39
CA GLN A 24 3.95 30.23 -0.11
C GLN A 24 5.16 30.02 0.80
N ASP A 25 4.99 30.15 2.11
CA ASP A 25 6.05 29.90 3.09
C ASP A 25 6.59 28.47 2.99
N ARG A 26 5.69 27.48 2.80
CA ARG A 26 6.08 26.08 2.56
C ARG A 26 6.75 25.86 1.21
N LEU A 27 6.46 26.69 0.21
CA LEU A 27 7.13 26.67 -1.08
C LEU A 27 8.56 27.19 -0.95
N GLU A 28 8.77 28.30 -0.27
CA GLU A 28 10.07 28.94 -0.09
C GLU A 28 10.99 28.14 0.85
N LYS A 29 10.47 27.69 1.99
CA LYS A 29 11.28 27.02 3.03
C LYS A 29 11.53 25.53 2.79
N GLY A 30 10.92 24.92 1.77
CA GLY A 30 10.95 23.46 1.62
C GLY A 30 10.97 22.96 0.17
N LYS A 31 11.65 21.83 -0.05
CA LYS A 31 11.66 21.08 -1.31
C LYS A 31 10.47 20.12 -1.43
N HIS A 32 9.28 20.54 -1.01
CA HIS A 32 8.07 19.71 -1.10
C HIS A 32 7.61 19.56 -2.56
N LYS A 33 7.16 18.36 -2.93
CA LYS A 33 6.55 18.08 -4.24
C LYS A 33 5.10 18.54 -4.28
N TYR A 34 4.54 18.71 -5.48
CA TYR A 34 3.14 19.10 -5.68
C TYR A 34 2.13 18.26 -4.85
N GLY A 35 2.35 16.94 -4.76
CA GLY A 35 1.48 16.05 -3.98
C GLY A 35 1.33 16.45 -2.51
N SER A 36 2.38 16.98 -1.89
CA SER A 36 2.32 17.50 -0.52
C SER A 36 1.41 18.72 -0.44
N PHE A 37 1.54 19.68 -1.36
CA PHE A 37 0.65 20.86 -1.39
C PHE A 37 -0.80 20.47 -1.64
N ASN A 38 -1.04 19.49 -2.51
CA ASN A 38 -2.39 18.99 -2.77
C ASN A 38 -3.01 18.32 -1.54
N ALA A 39 -2.19 17.61 -0.73
CA ALA A 39 -2.63 17.06 0.55
C ALA A 39 -3.01 18.16 1.55
N HIS A 40 -2.18 19.20 1.70
CA HIS A 40 -2.52 20.36 2.54
C HIS A 40 -3.82 21.03 2.08
N ARG A 41 -3.95 21.30 0.77
CA ARG A 41 -5.18 21.88 0.18
C ARG A 41 -6.43 21.06 0.47
N SER A 42 -6.31 19.73 0.50
CA SER A 42 -7.44 18.82 0.74
C SER A 42 -7.77 18.67 2.23
N ALA A 43 -6.78 18.84 3.10
CA ALA A 43 -6.95 18.77 4.56
C ALA A 43 -7.50 20.07 5.16
N LEU A 44 -7.14 21.24 4.61
CA LEU A 44 -7.55 22.55 5.15
C LEU A 44 -9.09 22.73 5.25
N PRO A 45 -9.91 22.34 4.25
CA PRO A 45 -11.37 22.42 4.34
C PRO A 45 -12.01 21.53 5.41
N LEU A 46 -11.27 20.54 5.95
CA LEU A 46 -11.78 19.69 7.04
C LEU A 46 -11.73 20.39 8.40
N ILE A 47 -10.96 21.47 8.51
CA ILE A 47 -10.67 22.18 9.76
C ILE A 47 -11.19 23.62 9.70
N ILE A 48 -11.08 24.26 8.54
CA ILE A 48 -11.47 25.66 8.34
C ILE A 48 -12.88 25.73 7.79
N LYS A 49 -13.71 26.61 8.37
CA LYS A 49 -15.11 26.81 7.94
C LYS A 49 -15.25 27.41 6.53
N GLU A 50 -14.22 28.10 6.04
CA GLU A 50 -14.24 28.72 4.71
C GLU A 50 -14.09 27.70 3.57
N ASN A 51 -14.77 27.97 2.45
CA ASN A 51 -14.68 27.13 1.26
C ASN A 51 -13.40 27.41 0.44
N ILE A 52 -12.26 26.98 0.98
CA ILE A 52 -10.93 27.08 0.37
C ILE A 52 -10.84 26.24 -0.91
N ARG A 53 -11.59 25.13 -0.99
CA ARG A 53 -11.56 24.20 -2.13
C ARG A 53 -12.00 24.88 -3.42
N ASP A 54 -13.02 25.74 -3.32
CA ASP A 54 -13.64 26.39 -4.47
C ASP A 54 -13.02 27.73 -4.85
N SER A 55 -12.22 28.34 -3.96
CA SER A 55 -11.49 29.58 -4.22
C SER A 55 -10.65 29.53 -5.51
N ILE A 56 -10.94 30.44 -6.43
CA ILE A 56 -10.25 30.53 -7.74
C ILE A 56 -8.76 30.89 -7.58
N ILE A 57 -8.43 31.70 -6.57
CA ILE A 57 -7.06 32.14 -6.30
C ILE A 57 -6.22 30.95 -5.83
N VAL A 58 -6.76 30.12 -4.94
CA VAL A 58 -6.10 28.89 -4.47
C VAL A 58 -5.90 27.90 -5.63
N LYS A 59 -6.90 27.74 -6.51
CA LYS A 59 -6.78 26.90 -7.71
C LYS A 59 -5.66 27.39 -8.64
N ARG A 60 -5.58 28.71 -8.89
CA ARG A 60 -4.53 29.33 -9.72
C ARG A 60 -3.15 29.19 -9.09
N PHE A 61 -3.03 29.42 -7.77
CA PHE A 61 -1.79 29.25 -7.03
C PHE A 61 -1.27 27.80 -7.12
N MET A 62 -2.15 26.82 -6.89
CA MET A 62 -1.81 25.40 -7.04
C MET A 62 -1.38 25.04 -8.46
N LYS A 63 -1.99 25.64 -9.49
CA LYS A 63 -1.54 25.49 -10.90
C LYS A 63 -0.15 26.08 -11.11
N GLY A 64 0.17 27.20 -10.46
CA GLY A 64 1.52 27.77 -10.43
C GLY A 64 2.53 26.79 -9.82
N ILE A 65 2.21 26.20 -8.67
CA ILE A 65 3.05 25.16 -8.04
C ILE A 65 3.20 23.96 -8.97
N ALA A 66 2.13 23.48 -9.61
CA ALA A 66 2.20 22.34 -10.52
C ALA A 66 3.15 22.57 -11.70
N ARG A 67 3.22 23.82 -12.20
CA ARG A 67 4.16 24.20 -13.27
C ARG A 67 5.60 24.36 -12.75
N SER A 68 5.77 24.95 -11.58
CA SER A 68 7.10 25.13 -10.95
C SER A 68 7.69 23.81 -10.45
N ARG A 69 6.84 22.88 -10.00
CA ARG A 69 7.20 21.59 -9.41
C ARG A 69 6.30 20.49 -9.99
N PRO A 70 6.51 20.11 -11.27
CA PRO A 70 5.70 19.07 -11.89
C PRO A 70 5.75 17.77 -11.10
N ALA A 71 4.62 17.05 -11.09
CA ALA A 71 4.55 15.72 -10.53
C ALA A 71 5.36 14.77 -11.43
N ALA A 72 6.61 14.51 -11.05
CA ALA A 72 7.41 13.48 -11.70
C ALA A 72 7.04 12.10 -11.14
N PRO A 73 6.88 11.07 -11.99
CA PRO A 73 6.75 9.70 -11.52
C PRO A 73 7.98 9.35 -10.67
N ARG A 74 7.78 8.51 -9.65
CA ARG A 74 8.88 8.08 -8.77
C ARG A 74 9.94 7.27 -9.55
N TYR A 75 9.48 6.56 -10.58
CA TYR A 75 10.29 5.68 -11.40
C TYR A 75 10.21 6.14 -12.86
N SER A 76 11.36 6.24 -13.53
CA SER A 76 11.46 6.55 -14.96
C SER A 76 11.25 5.31 -15.83
N CYS A 77 11.53 4.13 -15.30
CA CYS A 77 11.32 2.84 -15.93
C CYS A 77 10.80 1.82 -14.91
N THR A 78 10.14 0.78 -15.41
CA THR A 78 9.82 -0.42 -14.63
C THR A 78 11.02 -1.37 -14.64
N TRP A 79 11.16 -2.16 -13.58
CA TRP A 79 12.18 -3.21 -13.49
C TRP A 79 11.73 -4.47 -14.25
N ASP A 80 12.68 -5.34 -14.63
CA ASP A 80 12.39 -6.60 -15.32
C ASP A 80 12.00 -7.71 -14.31
N PRO A 81 10.73 -8.19 -14.32
CA PRO A 81 10.27 -9.24 -13.43
C PRO A 81 11.01 -10.57 -13.59
N ASN A 82 11.60 -10.83 -14.77
CA ASN A 82 12.28 -12.09 -15.04
C ASN A 82 13.48 -12.33 -14.12
N ILE A 83 14.16 -11.27 -13.67
CA ILE A 83 15.29 -11.38 -12.73
C ILE A 83 14.84 -12.08 -11.43
N VAL A 84 13.66 -11.74 -10.92
CA VAL A 84 13.11 -12.32 -9.70
C VAL A 84 12.56 -13.72 -9.96
N LEU A 85 11.93 -13.94 -11.12
CA LEU A 85 11.45 -15.27 -11.50
C LEU A 85 12.61 -16.26 -11.64
N GLU A 86 13.73 -15.86 -12.24
CA GLU A 86 14.91 -16.71 -12.40
C GLU A 86 15.56 -17.04 -11.05
N TYR A 87 15.62 -16.06 -10.15
CA TYR A 87 16.04 -16.30 -8.77
C TYR A 87 15.14 -17.36 -8.09
N PHE A 88 13.82 -17.26 -8.24
CA PHE A 88 12.89 -18.20 -7.61
C PHE A 88 12.84 -19.60 -8.25
N ARG A 89 13.34 -19.75 -9.48
CA ARG A 89 13.51 -21.08 -10.09
C ARG A 89 14.56 -21.92 -9.37
N THR A 90 15.62 -21.27 -8.91
CA THR A 90 16.80 -21.92 -8.31
C THR A 90 16.83 -21.80 -6.78
N SER A 91 16.05 -20.89 -6.20
CA SER A 91 15.99 -20.69 -4.75
C SER A 91 15.44 -21.91 -4.02
N SER A 92 16.09 -22.30 -2.92
CA SER A 92 15.59 -23.35 -2.05
C SER A 92 14.46 -22.86 -1.14
N ASP A 93 13.44 -23.71 -0.98
CA ASP A 93 12.25 -23.45 -0.18
C ASP A 93 12.42 -24.02 1.26
N ASP A 94 13.62 -23.84 1.81
CA ASP A 94 14.07 -24.52 3.05
C ASP A 94 13.54 -23.86 4.33
N SER A 95 13.11 -22.61 4.26
CA SER A 95 12.70 -21.83 5.43
C SER A 95 11.31 -21.23 5.24
N LEU A 96 10.56 -21.10 6.34
CA LEU A 96 9.25 -20.43 6.29
C LEU A 96 9.38 -19.00 5.73
N LYS A 97 10.49 -18.32 6.01
CA LYS A 97 10.78 -16.97 5.48
C LYS A 97 10.94 -16.97 3.96
N SER A 98 11.73 -17.89 3.39
CA SER A 98 11.94 -17.95 1.93
C SER A 98 10.64 -18.27 1.21
N VAL A 99 9.88 -19.27 1.69
CA VAL A 99 8.58 -19.63 1.14
C VAL A 99 7.57 -18.47 1.25
N SER A 100 7.53 -17.77 2.40
CA SER A 100 6.65 -16.60 2.58
C SER A 100 6.95 -15.49 1.57
N LEU A 101 8.24 -15.15 1.41
CA LEU A 101 8.67 -14.10 0.49
C LEU A 101 8.37 -14.48 -0.96
N LYS A 102 8.65 -15.72 -1.33
CA LYS A 102 8.37 -16.26 -2.66
C LYS A 102 6.87 -16.22 -2.98
N LEU A 103 6.04 -16.71 -2.05
CA LEU A 103 4.59 -16.72 -2.20
C LEU A 103 4.01 -15.30 -2.36
N VAL A 104 4.36 -14.37 -1.46
CA VAL A 104 3.87 -12.97 -1.55
C VAL A 104 4.31 -12.31 -2.85
N THR A 105 5.55 -12.54 -3.28
CA THR A 105 6.08 -11.92 -4.50
C THR A 105 5.40 -12.48 -5.74
N LEU A 106 5.23 -13.80 -5.83
CA LEU A 106 4.54 -14.42 -6.96
C LEU A 106 3.05 -14.06 -7.00
N LEU A 107 2.38 -13.97 -5.85
CA LEU A 107 1.00 -13.45 -5.78
C LEU A 107 0.93 -12.02 -6.30
N ALA A 108 1.84 -11.15 -5.86
CA ALA A 108 1.88 -9.75 -6.32
C ALA A 108 2.15 -9.65 -7.83
N LEU A 109 3.04 -10.48 -8.37
CA LEU A 109 3.36 -10.51 -9.81
C LEU A 109 2.21 -11.10 -10.64
N ALA A 110 1.58 -12.18 -10.17
CA ALA A 110 0.52 -12.86 -10.91
C ALA A 110 -0.81 -12.08 -10.90
N THR A 111 -1.13 -11.42 -9.79
CA THR A 111 -2.43 -10.74 -9.62
C THR A 111 -2.36 -9.23 -9.85
N GLY A 112 -1.18 -8.61 -9.74
CA GLY A 112 -1.03 -7.15 -9.80
C GLY A 112 -1.69 -6.40 -8.63
N GLU A 113 -2.08 -7.11 -7.57
CA GLU A 113 -2.82 -6.55 -6.45
C GLU A 113 -1.95 -5.76 -5.47
N ARG A 114 -2.59 -4.89 -4.68
CA ARG A 114 -1.92 -4.17 -3.60
C ARG A 114 -1.61 -5.11 -2.44
N LEU A 115 -0.53 -4.83 -1.71
CA LEU A 115 -0.18 -5.57 -0.48
C LEU A 115 -1.30 -5.57 0.57
N GLN A 116 -2.14 -4.53 0.59
CA GLN A 116 -3.33 -4.52 1.45
C GLN A 116 -4.29 -5.66 1.11
N THR A 117 -4.62 -5.85 -0.17
CA THR A 117 -5.46 -6.96 -0.65
C THR A 117 -4.83 -8.31 -0.28
N ILE A 118 -3.54 -8.47 -0.56
CA ILE A 118 -2.81 -9.72 -0.28
C ILE A 118 -2.80 -10.05 1.23
N SER A 119 -2.71 -9.02 2.09
CA SER A 119 -2.72 -9.21 3.55
C SER A 119 -4.08 -9.61 4.13
N LEU A 120 -5.17 -9.40 3.38
CA LEU A 120 -6.54 -9.75 3.76
C LEU A 120 -6.97 -11.13 3.26
N ILE A 121 -6.10 -11.85 2.58
CA ILE A 121 -6.41 -13.20 2.10
C ILE A 121 -6.63 -14.12 3.30
N LYS A 122 -7.77 -14.81 3.27
CA LYS A 122 -8.13 -15.84 4.24
C LYS A 122 -7.98 -17.23 3.66
N LEU A 123 -7.71 -18.19 4.52
CA LEU A 123 -7.58 -19.59 4.16
C LEU A 123 -8.92 -20.19 3.76
N SER A 124 -9.96 -19.92 4.56
CA SER A 124 -11.35 -20.28 4.27
C SER A 124 -11.83 -19.78 2.89
N ALA A 125 -11.38 -18.58 2.50
CA ALA A 125 -11.75 -17.93 1.26
C ALA A 125 -10.90 -18.37 0.05
N THR A 126 -9.94 -19.27 0.25
CA THR A 126 -9.07 -19.80 -0.80
C THR A 126 -9.61 -21.14 -1.29
N LYS A 127 -10.04 -21.20 -2.55
CA LYS A 127 -10.64 -22.40 -3.17
C LYS A 127 -9.75 -22.92 -4.29
N ARG A 128 -9.36 -24.19 -4.20
CA ARG A 128 -8.66 -24.88 -5.28
C ARG A 128 -9.65 -25.36 -6.34
N GLN A 129 -9.24 -25.27 -7.60
CA GLN A 129 -9.96 -25.79 -8.77
C GLN A 129 -9.00 -26.59 -9.65
N GLU A 130 -9.53 -27.42 -10.55
CA GLU A 130 -8.72 -28.19 -11.50
C GLU A 130 -7.82 -27.29 -12.37
N LYS A 131 -8.32 -26.11 -12.73
CA LYS A 131 -7.63 -25.15 -13.60
C LYS A 131 -6.72 -24.17 -12.85
N GLY A 132 -6.76 -24.14 -11.51
CA GLY A 132 -6.02 -23.14 -10.75
C GLY A 132 -6.52 -22.90 -9.33
N LEU A 133 -6.27 -21.70 -8.85
CA LEU A 133 -6.63 -21.21 -7.53
C LEU A 133 -7.58 -20.03 -7.66
N ARG A 134 -8.65 -20.02 -6.86
CA ARG A 134 -9.52 -18.85 -6.69
C ARG A 134 -9.42 -18.34 -5.26
N ILE A 135 -9.13 -17.06 -5.10
CA ILE A 135 -9.06 -16.40 -3.79
C ILE A 135 -10.12 -15.31 -3.73
N PHE A 136 -11.07 -15.45 -2.82
CA PHE A 136 -12.09 -14.43 -2.58
C PHE A 136 -11.59 -13.44 -1.52
N ILE A 137 -11.68 -12.15 -1.80
CA ILE A 137 -11.34 -11.10 -0.84
C ILE A 137 -12.63 -10.61 -0.21
N GLU A 138 -12.97 -11.20 0.93
CA GLU A 138 -14.24 -10.93 1.62
C GLU A 138 -14.21 -9.61 2.40
N ASP A 139 -13.03 -9.23 2.89
CA ASP A 139 -12.86 -8.05 3.71
C ASP A 139 -12.91 -6.75 2.88
N PRO A 140 -13.46 -5.66 3.43
CA PRO A 140 -13.61 -4.41 2.71
C PRO A 140 -12.25 -3.77 2.39
N ILE A 141 -11.99 -3.56 1.10
CA ILE A 141 -10.81 -2.84 0.62
C ILE A 141 -11.19 -1.39 0.34
N LYS A 142 -10.26 -0.45 0.60
CA LYS A 142 -10.47 0.99 0.36
C LYS A 142 -10.94 1.35 -1.06
N SER A 143 -10.64 0.52 -2.05
CA SER A 143 -11.03 0.74 -3.45
C SER A 143 -12.39 0.16 -3.82
N LEU A 144 -13.03 -0.59 -2.91
CA LEU A 144 -14.35 -1.17 -3.14
C LEU A 144 -15.41 -0.11 -2.81
N GLY A 145 -16.28 0.18 -3.78
CA GLY A 145 -17.43 1.05 -3.57
C GLY A 145 -18.54 0.36 -2.78
N VAL A 146 -19.46 1.15 -2.24
CA VAL A 146 -20.70 0.62 -1.67
C VAL A 146 -21.45 -0.08 -2.81
N ASN A 147 -21.74 -1.37 -2.67
CA ASN A 147 -22.38 -2.27 -3.65
C ASN A 147 -21.53 -2.84 -4.78
N SER A 148 -20.19 -2.71 -4.77
CA SER A 148 -19.37 -3.47 -5.73
C SER A 148 -19.19 -4.93 -5.32
N LEU A 149 -19.11 -5.80 -6.32
CA LEU A 149 -18.82 -7.23 -6.13
C LEU A 149 -17.46 -7.40 -5.43
N GLN A 150 -17.38 -8.40 -4.55
CA GLN A 150 -16.11 -8.76 -3.92
C GLN A 150 -15.10 -9.19 -4.98
N PRO A 151 -13.83 -8.72 -4.90
CA PRO A 151 -12.82 -9.12 -5.85
C PRO A 151 -12.48 -10.61 -5.67
N CYS A 152 -12.37 -11.30 -6.79
CA CYS A 152 -11.93 -12.69 -6.87
C CYS A 152 -10.63 -12.73 -7.67
N LEU A 153 -9.57 -13.26 -7.06
CA LEU A 153 -8.29 -13.47 -7.72
C LEU A 153 -8.29 -14.87 -8.31
N GLU A 154 -8.25 -14.95 -9.64
CA GLU A 154 -8.12 -16.21 -10.36
C GLU A 154 -6.68 -16.38 -10.81
N ILE A 155 -6.02 -17.42 -10.30
CA ILE A 155 -4.62 -17.70 -10.57
C ILE A 155 -4.54 -19.08 -11.24
N PRO A 156 -4.17 -19.17 -12.53
CA PRO A 156 -4.07 -20.45 -13.21
C PRO A 156 -2.92 -21.29 -12.66
N ASN A 157 -3.04 -22.61 -12.78
CA ASN A 157 -1.93 -23.51 -12.47
C ASN A 157 -0.80 -23.31 -13.48
N PHE A 158 0.43 -23.12 -12.99
CA PHE A 158 1.61 -23.01 -13.84
C PHE A 158 2.33 -24.35 -13.93
N LEU A 159 1.95 -25.16 -14.92
CA LEU A 159 2.43 -26.53 -15.08
C LEU A 159 3.86 -26.61 -15.62
N GLU A 160 4.31 -25.60 -16.38
CA GLU A 160 5.64 -25.58 -17.00
C GLU A 160 6.76 -25.54 -15.96
N ASN A 161 6.56 -24.83 -14.84
CA ASN A 161 7.52 -24.75 -13.75
C ASN A 161 6.80 -24.76 -12.39
N PRO A 162 6.72 -25.92 -11.72
CA PRO A 162 6.09 -26.04 -10.40
C PRO A 162 6.70 -25.12 -9.34
N ASN A 163 8.01 -24.84 -9.43
CA ASN A 163 8.72 -23.93 -8.53
C ASN A 163 8.29 -22.46 -8.64
N LEU A 164 7.58 -22.09 -9.70
CA LEU A 164 6.99 -20.76 -9.89
C LEU A 164 5.45 -20.77 -9.77
N CYS A 165 4.86 -21.95 -9.59
CA CYS A 165 3.42 -22.10 -9.48
C CYS A 165 2.95 -21.61 -8.11
N VAL A 166 2.10 -20.57 -8.11
CA VAL A 166 1.53 -19.99 -6.89
C VAL A 166 0.76 -21.04 -6.08
N ALA A 167 -0.02 -21.91 -6.74
CA ALA A 167 -0.79 -22.95 -6.07
C ALA A 167 0.11 -23.96 -5.33
N THR A 168 1.18 -24.43 -5.99
CA THR A 168 2.14 -25.37 -5.40
C THR A 168 2.84 -24.76 -4.18
N ILE A 169 3.29 -23.52 -4.27
CA ILE A 169 4.00 -22.83 -3.18
C ILE A 169 3.05 -22.51 -2.03
N LEU A 170 1.79 -22.19 -2.35
CA LEU A 170 0.75 -21.94 -1.37
C LEU A 170 0.45 -23.19 -0.53
N GLU A 171 0.33 -24.35 -1.16
CA GLU A 171 0.17 -25.63 -0.46
C GLU A 171 1.34 -25.89 0.47
N ARG A 172 2.57 -25.73 -0.04
CA ARG A 172 3.77 -25.88 0.77
C ARG A 172 3.79 -24.94 1.97
N TYR A 173 3.38 -23.70 1.77
CA TYR A 173 3.28 -22.71 2.84
C TYR A 173 2.21 -23.09 3.88
N ILE A 174 1.07 -23.60 3.45
CA ILE A 174 -0.01 -24.07 4.33
C ILE A 174 0.47 -25.25 5.17
N GLU A 175 1.18 -26.21 4.56
CA GLU A 175 1.80 -27.33 5.27
C GLU A 175 2.79 -26.86 6.34
N MET A 176 3.71 -25.95 5.99
CA MET A 176 4.71 -25.46 6.96
C MET A 176 4.11 -24.64 8.11
N THR A 177 2.92 -24.08 7.92
CA THR A 177 2.27 -23.22 8.92
C THR A 177 1.14 -23.90 9.66
N SER A 178 0.78 -25.16 9.34
CA SER A 178 -0.33 -25.90 9.97
C SER A 178 -0.27 -25.84 11.49
N ASP A 179 0.91 -26.13 12.04
CA ASP A 179 1.12 -26.30 13.48
C ASP A 179 1.08 -24.97 14.24
N HIS A 180 1.26 -23.85 13.53
CA HIS A 180 1.36 -22.51 14.10
C HIS A 180 0.05 -21.72 14.00
N ARG A 181 -0.99 -22.27 13.35
CA ARG A 181 -2.19 -21.50 13.01
C ARG A 181 -3.14 -21.27 14.17
N ASN A 182 -3.26 -22.18 15.14
CA ASN A 182 -4.06 -22.01 16.36
C ASN A 182 -5.44 -21.34 16.12
N GLY A 183 -6.13 -21.70 15.03
CA GLY A 183 -7.45 -21.14 14.66
C GLY A 183 -7.43 -19.78 13.93
N ASN A 184 -6.27 -19.24 13.57
CA ASN A 184 -6.16 -18.03 12.77
C ASN A 184 -6.43 -18.32 11.29
N ASP A 185 -7.42 -17.62 10.73
CA ASP A 185 -7.87 -17.79 9.34
C ASP A 185 -7.09 -16.92 8.34
N LYS A 186 -6.24 -16.01 8.80
CA LYS A 186 -5.37 -15.23 7.89
C LYS A 186 -4.37 -16.16 7.22
N LEU A 187 -4.21 -16.00 5.90
CA LEU A 187 -3.24 -16.78 5.14
C LEU A 187 -1.82 -16.54 5.66
N PHE A 188 -1.37 -15.28 5.68
CA PHE A 188 0.00 -14.96 6.06
C PHE A 188 0.18 -14.79 7.57
N LEU A 189 1.16 -15.51 8.11
CA LEU A 189 1.62 -15.40 9.50
C LEU A 189 2.96 -14.67 9.60
N THR A 190 3.21 -14.05 10.75
CA THR A 190 4.54 -13.51 11.07
C THR A 190 5.48 -14.64 11.46
N TYR A 191 6.69 -14.64 10.91
CA TYR A 191 7.75 -15.58 11.29
C TYR A 191 8.74 -14.99 12.33
N LYS A 192 8.53 -13.74 12.76
CA LYS A 192 9.35 -13.11 13.82
C LYS A 192 8.75 -13.40 15.19
N ASN A 193 9.53 -14.09 16.03
CA ASN A 193 9.25 -14.17 17.47
C ASN A 193 9.62 -12.83 18.11
N TYR A 194 8.63 -12.12 18.66
CA TYR A 194 8.87 -10.95 19.48
C TYR A 194 9.19 -11.41 20.91
N THR A 195 10.39 -11.95 21.13
CA THR A 195 10.95 -11.99 22.48
C THR A 195 11.49 -10.60 22.79
N VAL A 196 10.78 -9.89 23.66
CA VAL A 196 11.24 -8.60 24.21
C VAL A 196 12.56 -8.87 24.92
N GLN A 197 13.68 -8.51 24.31
CA GLN A 197 14.95 -8.55 25.02
C GLN A 197 14.98 -7.39 26.02
N PRO A 198 15.31 -7.64 27.30
CA PRO A 198 15.52 -6.56 28.24
C PRO A 198 16.66 -5.69 27.73
N VAL A 199 16.42 -4.39 27.63
CA VAL A 199 17.45 -3.42 27.27
C VAL A 199 18.49 -3.43 28.38
N SER A 200 19.61 -4.14 28.17
CA SER A 200 20.83 -3.89 28.92
C SER A 200 21.30 -2.49 28.56
N LYS A 201 21.08 -1.53 29.47
CA LYS A 201 21.62 -0.18 29.33
C LYS A 201 23.15 -0.24 29.34
N PRO A 202 23.85 0.53 28.48
CA PRO A 202 25.25 0.86 28.69
C PRO A 202 25.43 1.81 29.89
#